data_AF-W4RUI2-F1
#
_entry.id   AF-W4RUI2-F1
#
_cell.length_a   1.000
_cell.length_b   1.000
_cell.length_c   1.000
_cell.angle_alpha   90.00
_cell.angle_beta   90.00
_cell.angle_gamma   90.00
#
_symmetry.space_group_name_H-M   'P 1'
#
loop_
_entity.id
_entity.type
_entity.pdbx_description
1 polymer ?
#
loop_
_entity_poly.entity_id
_entity_poly.type
_entity_poly.pdbx_seq_one_letter_code
_entity_poly.pdbx_strand_id
1 'polypeptide(L)'
;MKDGQIIGMGAHLKAGEHHAEVHAISMAGEKAKGATLYVTLEPCSHFGKTPPCSNLVIESGIKKVFVASVDPNPLVGGAGVKKMLEAGIDVQVGLMEEEAKALNKVFSIT
;
A
#
# COMPACT_ATOMS: atom_id res chain seq x y z
N MET A 1 10.38 4.92 -2.71
CA MET A 1 11.51 5.49 -3.46
C MET A 1 11.46 7.00 -3.44
N LYS A 2 12.62 7.66 -3.40
CA LYS A 2 12.75 9.12 -3.50
C LYS A 2 14.07 9.44 -4.19
N ASP A 3 14.06 10.38 -5.14
CA ASP A 3 15.25 10.81 -5.90
C ASP A 3 16.03 9.65 -6.54
N GLY A 4 15.30 8.66 -7.08
CA GLY A 4 15.88 7.46 -7.70
C GLY A 4 16.43 6.42 -6.71
N GLN A 5 16.26 6.61 -5.41
CA GLN A 5 16.77 5.72 -4.38
C GLN A 5 15.67 4.95 -3.64
N ILE A 6 15.98 3.71 -3.27
CA ILE A 6 15.19 2.93 -2.32
C ILE A 6 15.53 3.40 -0.92
N ILE A 7 14.55 4.03 -0.26
CA ILE A 7 14.70 4.59 1.09
C ILE A 7 14.02 3.73 2.16
N GLY A 8 13.25 2.73 1.76
CA GLY A 8 12.52 1.85 2.66
C GLY A 8 11.93 0.66 1.90
N MET A 9 11.88 -0.49 2.56
CA MET A 9 11.30 -1.73 2.04
C MET A 9 10.57 -2.46 3.17
N GLY A 10 9.56 -3.24 2.81
CA GLY A 10 8.77 -3.99 3.77
C GLY A 10 7.99 -5.10 3.09
N ALA A 11 7.70 -6.15 3.85
CA ALA A 11 6.83 -7.25 3.48
C ALA A 11 6.01 -7.65 4.71
N HIS A 12 4.81 -8.17 4.50
CA HIS A 12 4.06 -8.79 5.58
C HIS A 12 4.61 -10.19 5.83
N LEU A 13 5.27 -10.40 6.97
CA LEU A 13 5.98 -11.65 7.26
C LEU A 13 5.11 -12.67 8.00
N LYS A 14 4.07 -12.21 8.72
CA LYS A 14 3.26 -13.06 9.57
C LYS A 14 1.90 -12.45 9.91
N ALA A 15 0.84 -13.25 9.79
CA ALA A 15 -0.52 -12.85 10.10
C ALA A 15 -0.66 -12.27 11.53
N GLY A 16 -1.32 -11.12 11.65
CA GLY A 16 -1.51 -10.40 12.91
C GLY A 16 -0.36 -9.48 13.31
N GLU A 17 0.74 -9.48 12.56
CA GLU A 17 1.81 -8.49 12.69
C GLU A 17 1.65 -7.37 11.66
N HIS A 18 2.58 -6.42 11.64
CA HIS A 18 2.53 -5.24 10.79
C HIS A 18 2.48 -5.60 9.30
N HIS A 19 1.76 -4.79 8.52
CA HIS A 19 1.73 -4.92 7.06
C HIS A 19 3.01 -4.37 6.43
N ALA A 20 3.20 -4.67 5.14
CA ALA A 20 4.38 -4.28 4.38
C ALA A 20 4.62 -2.75 4.39
N GLU A 21 3.55 -1.97 4.29
CA GLU A 21 3.56 -0.51 4.25
C GLU A 21 4.12 0.07 5.55
N VAL A 22 3.77 -0.53 6.69
CA VAL A 22 4.25 -0.08 8.00
C VAL A 22 5.77 -0.24 8.10
N HIS A 23 6.29 -1.40 7.68
CA HIS A 23 7.74 -1.64 7.66
C HIS A 23 8.46 -0.71 6.69
N ALA A 24 7.94 -0.55 5.47
CA ALA A 24 8.57 0.29 4.45
C ALA A 24 8.60 1.77 4.84
N ILE A 25 7.50 2.30 5.38
CA ILE A 25 7.38 3.70 5.81
C ILE A 25 8.22 3.92 7.07
N SER A 26 8.21 2.99 8.03
CA SER A 26 9.06 3.09 9.23
C SER A 26 10.55 3.10 8.87
N MET A 27 10.98 2.29 7.89
CA MET A 27 12.36 2.28 7.42
C MET A 27 12.73 3.60 6.70
N ALA A 28 11.80 4.17 5.93
CA ALA A 28 12.00 5.43 5.25
C ALA A 28 12.05 6.64 6.20
N GLY A 29 11.33 6.58 7.33
CA GLY A 29 11.22 7.68 8.29
C GLY A 29 10.77 8.98 7.62
N GLU A 30 11.38 10.10 8.02
CA GLU A 30 11.10 11.44 7.45
C GLU A 30 11.31 11.53 5.94
N LYS A 31 12.10 10.62 5.34
CA LYS A 31 12.31 10.60 3.89
C LYS A 31 11.06 10.17 3.11
N ALA A 32 10.08 9.56 3.77
CA ALA A 32 8.80 9.18 3.16
C ALA A 32 8.01 10.40 2.63
N LYS A 33 8.18 11.58 3.25
CA LYS A 33 7.49 12.80 2.82
C LYS A 33 7.90 13.18 1.40
N GLY A 34 6.91 13.30 0.52
CA GLY A 34 7.11 13.58 -0.90
C GLY A 34 7.61 12.39 -1.73
N ALA A 35 7.71 11.19 -1.15
CA ALA A 35 8.20 10.01 -1.85
C ALA A 35 7.11 9.33 -2.71
N THR A 36 7.55 8.34 -3.48
CA THR A 36 6.71 7.39 -4.20
C THR A 36 6.69 6.03 -3.50
N LEU A 37 5.52 5.49 -3.24
CA LEU A 37 5.34 4.14 -2.71
C LEU A 37 4.92 3.17 -3.83
N TYR A 38 5.42 1.94 -3.76
CA TYR A 38 5.00 0.83 -4.62
C TYR A 38 4.51 -0.28 -3.70
N VAL A 39 3.30 -0.77 -3.93
CA VAL A 39 2.67 -1.84 -3.15
C VAL A 39 2.06 -2.87 -4.09
N THR A 40 2.19 -4.14 -3.73
CA THR A 40 1.70 -5.26 -4.53
C THR A 40 0.20 -5.49 -4.38
N LEU A 41 -0.41 -4.97 -3.30
CA LEU A 41 -1.85 -5.03 -3.04
C LEU A 41 -2.32 -3.67 -2.53
N GLU A 42 -3.58 -3.35 -2.75
CA GLU A 42 -4.23 -2.15 -2.22
C GLU A 42 -3.99 -1.98 -0.71
N PRO A 43 -3.51 -0.81 -0.24
CA PRO A 43 -3.39 -0.53 1.18
C PRO A 43 -4.75 -0.58 1.89
N CYS A 44 -4.82 -1.34 2.98
CA CYS A 44 -6.09 -1.57 3.67
C CYS A 44 -6.77 -0.26 4.13
N SER A 45 -8.10 -0.26 4.10
CA SER A 45 -8.96 0.90 4.39
C SER A 45 -9.82 0.76 5.64
N HIS A 46 -9.92 -0.44 6.20
CA HIS A 46 -10.73 -0.75 7.38
C HIS A 46 -9.90 -0.80 8.66
N PHE A 47 -10.55 -0.51 9.79
CA PHE A 47 -9.96 -0.68 11.11
C PHE A 47 -10.05 -2.15 11.53
N GLY A 48 -8.90 -2.82 11.60
CA GLY A 48 -8.76 -4.17 12.15
C GLY A 48 -8.11 -4.11 13.54
N LYS A 49 -7.12 -4.98 13.76
CA LYS A 49 -6.26 -4.93 14.96
C LYS A 49 -5.28 -3.74 14.94
N THR A 50 -4.97 -3.24 13.75
CA THR A 50 -4.09 -2.08 13.52
C THR A 50 -4.85 -1.01 12.74
N PRO A 51 -4.44 0.28 12.83
CA PRO A 51 -4.95 1.32 11.95
C PRO A 51 -4.76 0.97 10.45
N PRO A 52 -5.61 1.51 9.56
CA PRO A 52 -5.52 1.24 8.12
C PRO A 52 -4.21 1.77 7.53
N CYS A 53 -3.58 0.98 6.65
CA CYS A 53 -2.33 1.40 5.98
C CYS A 53 -2.55 2.60 5.05
N SER A 54 -3.75 2.75 4.48
CA SER A 54 -4.12 3.96 3.73
C SER A 54 -4.00 5.25 4.57
N ASN A 55 -4.29 5.22 5.88
CA ASN A 55 -4.06 6.37 6.76
C ASN A 55 -2.57 6.66 6.91
N LEU A 56 -1.78 5.61 7.19
CA LEU A 56 -0.34 5.74 7.37
C LEU A 56 0.33 6.34 6.12
N VAL A 57 -0.10 5.92 4.93
CA VAL A 57 0.39 6.48 3.66
C VAL A 57 0.08 7.98 3.57
N ILE A 58 -1.15 8.39 3.91
CA ILE A 58 -1.57 9.80 3.90
C ILE A 58 -0.77 10.61 4.92
N GLU A 59 -0.68 10.14 6.16
CA GLU A 59 0.01 10.80 7.27
C GLU A 59 1.52 10.93 7.03
N SER A 60 2.14 9.96 6.34
CA SER A 60 3.56 10.00 5.99
C SER A 60 3.92 11.08 4.94
N GLY A 61 2.92 11.67 4.30
CA GLY A 61 3.11 12.70 3.28
C GLY A 61 3.65 12.18 1.95
N ILE A 62 3.51 10.88 1.67
CA ILE A 62 3.74 10.28 0.34
C ILE A 62 2.86 11.00 -0.69
N LYS A 63 3.41 11.23 -1.89
CA LYS A 63 2.71 11.98 -2.95
C LYS A 63 2.27 11.14 -4.12
N LYS A 64 2.86 9.96 -4.30
CA LYS A 64 2.53 9.04 -5.37
C LYS A 64 2.53 7.61 -4.88
N VAL A 65 1.54 6.83 -5.29
CA VAL A 65 1.41 5.41 -4.94
C VAL A 65 1.12 4.62 -6.21
N PHE A 66 1.93 3.59 -6.45
CA PHE A 66 1.62 2.54 -7.43
C PHE A 66 1.07 1.33 -6.70
N VAL A 67 -0.13 0.91 -7.08
CA VAL A 67 -0.81 -0.28 -6.56
C VAL A 67 -0.85 -1.33 -7.67
N ALA A 68 -0.25 -2.49 -7.45
CA ALA A 68 -0.24 -3.52 -8.48
C ALA A 68 -1.62 -4.14 -8.70
N SER A 69 -2.32 -4.51 -7.62
CA SER A 69 -3.66 -5.11 -7.67
C SER A 69 -4.60 -4.51 -6.62
N VAL A 70 -5.87 -4.31 -6.99
CA VAL A 70 -6.94 -3.89 -6.06
C VAL A 70 -7.32 -5.06 -5.16
N ASP A 71 -7.73 -4.79 -3.92
CA ASP A 71 -8.20 -5.85 -3.03
C ASP A 71 -9.44 -6.52 -3.65
N PRO A 72 -9.44 -7.85 -3.89
CA PRO A 72 -10.57 -8.55 -4.47
C PRO A 72 -11.78 -8.63 -3.53
N ASN A 73 -11.60 -8.37 -2.23
CA ASN A 73 -12.69 -8.39 -1.27
C ASN A 73 -13.69 -7.26 -1.59
N PRO A 74 -14.96 -7.57 -1.93
CA PRO A 74 -15.95 -6.55 -2.32
C PRO A 74 -16.28 -5.54 -1.21
N LEU A 75 -15.94 -5.84 0.05
CA LEU A 75 -16.08 -4.92 1.18
C LEU A 75 -14.93 -3.89 1.26
N VAL A 76 -13.84 -4.13 0.54
CA VAL A 76 -12.61 -3.30 0.57
C VAL A 76 -12.29 -2.71 -0.81
N GLY A 77 -12.57 -3.45 -1.89
CA GLY A 77 -12.09 -3.21 -3.25
C GLY A 77 -12.25 -1.77 -3.71
N GLY A 78 -11.13 -1.04 -3.70
CA GLY A 78 -11.02 0.34 -4.15
C GLY A 78 -11.24 1.41 -3.07
N ALA A 79 -11.64 1.07 -1.84
CA ALA A 79 -11.85 2.04 -0.78
C ALA A 79 -10.53 2.68 -0.29
N GLY A 80 -9.44 1.91 -0.24
CA GLY A 80 -8.11 2.41 0.10
C GLY A 80 -7.55 3.32 -0.99
N VAL A 81 -7.70 2.91 -2.26
CA VAL A 81 -7.35 3.72 -3.43
C VAL A 81 -8.13 5.05 -3.41
N LYS A 82 -9.46 4.99 -3.26
CA LYS A 82 -10.33 6.17 -3.21
C LYS A 82 -9.91 7.13 -2.10
N LYS A 83 -9.64 6.61 -0.90
CA LYS A 83 -9.21 7.42 0.25
C LYS A 83 -7.91 8.17 0.00
N MET A 84 -6.92 7.52 -0.62
CA MET A 84 -5.65 8.16 -0.97
C MET A 84 -5.82 9.23 -2.06
N LEU A 85 -6.66 8.96 -3.08
CA LEU A 85 -7.00 9.94 -4.11
C LEU A 85 -7.68 11.19 -3.51
N GLU A 86 -8.67 11.00 -2.62
CA GLU A 86 -9.37 12.08 -1.92
C GLU A 86 -8.44 12.93 -1.04
N ALA A 87 -7.35 12.33 -0.53
CA ALA A 87 -6.30 13.02 0.21
C ALA A 87 -5.27 13.76 -0.69
N GLY A 88 -5.45 13.73 -2.01
CA GLY A 88 -4.58 14.41 -2.98
C GLY A 88 -3.29 13.66 -3.32
N ILE A 89 -3.26 12.35 -3.14
CA ILE A 89 -2.15 11.48 -3.58
C ILE A 89 -2.40 11.05 -5.03
N ASP A 90 -1.37 11.07 -5.87
CA ASP A 90 -1.41 10.47 -7.23
C ASP A 90 -1.35 8.95 -7.11
N VAL A 91 -2.47 8.26 -7.39
CA VAL A 91 -2.55 6.79 -7.31
C VAL A 91 -2.69 6.20 -8.71
N GLN A 92 -1.79 5.29 -9.05
CA GLN A 92 -1.84 4.50 -10.29
C GLN A 92 -2.01 3.03 -9.96
N VAL A 93 -2.94 2.36 -10.65
CA VAL A 93 -3.31 0.97 -10.39
C VAL A 93 -3.00 0.12 -11.62
N GLY A 94 -2.56 -1.12 -11.41
CA GLY A 94 -2.40 -2.13 -12.48
C GLY A 94 -0.96 -2.37 -12.92
N LEU A 95 0.02 -1.76 -12.27
CA LEU A 95 1.44 -1.99 -12.59
C LEU A 95 1.86 -3.39 -12.13
N MET A 96 2.17 -4.29 -13.07
CA MET A 96 2.51 -5.70 -12.79
C MET A 96 1.38 -6.45 -12.06
N GLU A 97 0.13 -6.17 -12.44
CA GLU A 97 -1.06 -6.73 -11.81
C GLU A 97 -1.12 -8.26 -11.89
N GLU A 98 -0.76 -8.83 -13.04
CA GLU A 98 -0.81 -10.28 -13.25
C GLU A 98 0.17 -11.03 -12.34
N GLU A 99 1.38 -10.49 -12.16
CA GLU A 99 2.37 -11.01 -11.22
C GLU A 99 1.91 -10.86 -9.76
N ALA A 100 1.30 -9.73 -9.42
CA ALA A 100 0.76 -9.49 -8.08
C ALA A 100 -0.43 -10.42 -7.75
N LYS A 101 -1.33 -10.66 -8.71
CA LYS A 101 -2.40 -11.66 -8.58
C LYS A 101 -1.83 -13.07 -8.45
N ALA A 102 -0.77 -13.39 -9.21
CA ALA A 102 -0.10 -14.68 -9.12
C ALA A 102 0.49 -14.94 -7.72
N LEU A 103 1.08 -13.92 -7.10
CA LEU A 103 1.59 -13.97 -5.72
C LEU A 103 0.47 -14.26 -4.70
N ASN A 104 -0.71 -13.69 -4.91
CA ASN A 104 -1.84 -13.77 -3.98
C ASN A 104 -2.92 -14.78 -4.40
N LYS A 105 -2.61 -15.76 -5.26
CA LYS A 105 -3.59 -16.69 -5.85
C LYS A 105 -4.56 -17.35 -4.86
N VAL A 106 -4.13 -17.66 -3.63
CA VAL A 106 -5.02 -18.25 -2.61
C VAL A 106 -5.92 -17.20 -1.96
N PHE A 107 -5.46 -15.96 -1.84
CA PHE A 107 -6.22 -14.82 -1.30
C PHE A 107 -7.20 -14.22 -2.32
N SER A 108 -6.87 -14.30 -3.61
CA SER A 108 -7.70 -13.78 -4.72
C SER A 108 -8.83 -14.70 -5.16
N ILE A 109 -9.02 -15.85 -4.51
CA ILE A 109 -10.19 -16.73 -4.69
C ILE A 109 -11.14 -16.48 -3.51
N THR A 110 -11.89 -15.38 -3.56
CA THR A 110 -13.05 -15.19 -2.68
C THR A 110 -14.21 -14.64 -3.48
#